data_AF-A0A2P8IHI5-F1
#
_entry.id   AF-A0A2P8IHI5-F1
#
_cell.length_a   1.000
_cell.length_b   1.000
_cell.length_c   1.000
_cell.angle_alpha   90.00
_cell.angle_beta   90.00
_cell.angle_gamma   90.00
#
_symmetry.space_group_name_H-M   'P 1'
#
loop_
_entity.id
_entity.type
_entity.pdbx_description
1 polymer ?
#
loop_
_entity_poly.entity_id
_entity_poly.type
_entity_poly.pdbx_seq_one_letter_code
_entity_poly.pdbx_strand_id
1 'polypeptide(L)'
;MSVTWRQVAAWRTRRHGLDVRRPAGEALEVVSRLCGLHAQLMSSAGATLRARVDGLPDDAVEQALWTDRALVKTWSMRGTLHLLPAAEYPLWQAGFATYRHYRPTGCGRGTSKVCARRNRCGPRDCCPRSTSTSSRQHATPPTFSMVGRPKWCTDRRDGCPRYSW
;
A
#
# COMPACT_ATOMS: atom_id res chain seq x y z
N MET A 1 -26.04 9.92 -28.75
CA MET A 1 -26.49 8.83 -27.86
C MET A 1 -26.76 9.40 -26.49
N SER A 2 -27.98 9.26 -25.96
CA SER A 2 -28.33 9.65 -24.59
C SER A 2 -28.38 8.41 -23.69
N VAL A 3 -27.95 8.56 -22.44
CA VAL A 3 -27.99 7.51 -21.41
C VAL A 3 -28.69 8.05 -20.17
N THR A 4 -29.53 7.22 -19.56
CA THR A 4 -30.24 7.57 -18.31
C THR A 4 -29.37 7.28 -17.09
N TRP A 5 -29.64 7.96 -15.98
CA TRP A 5 -28.96 7.70 -14.71
C TRP A 5 -29.12 6.27 -14.21
N ARG A 6 -30.29 5.64 -14.44
CA ARG A 6 -30.50 4.22 -14.09
C ARG A 6 -29.59 3.29 -14.87
N GLN A 7 -29.36 3.57 -16.16
CA GLN A 7 -28.41 2.79 -16.97
C GLN A 7 -26.97 2.98 -16.48
N VAL A 8 -26.57 4.21 -16.13
CA VAL A 8 -25.24 4.49 -15.58
C VAL A 8 -25.04 3.79 -14.22
N ALA A 9 -26.03 3.85 -13.33
CA ALA A 9 -25.97 3.19 -12.03
C ALA A 9 -25.85 1.66 -12.18
N ALA A 10 -26.71 1.05 -13.00
CA ALA A 10 -26.64 -0.38 -13.29
C ALA A 10 -25.27 -0.77 -13.89
N TRP A 11 -24.76 0.02 -14.83
CA TRP A 11 -23.43 -0.21 -15.40
C TRP A 11 -22.32 -0.12 -14.34
N ARG A 12 -22.34 0.86 -13.44
CA ARG A 12 -21.37 0.99 -12.35
C ARG A 12 -21.47 -0.18 -11.37
N THR A 13 -22.66 -0.58 -10.95
CA THR A 13 -22.88 -1.73 -10.08
C THR A 13 -22.24 -2.98 -10.66
N ARG A 14 -22.48 -3.26 -11.95
CA ARG A 14 -21.84 -4.38 -12.68
C ARG A 14 -20.33 -4.21 -12.81
N ARG A 15 -19.86 -3.00 -13.11
CA ARG A 15 -18.43 -2.72 -13.27
C ARG A 15 -17.65 -2.89 -11.97
N HIS A 16 -18.30 -2.63 -10.83
CA HIS A 16 -17.76 -2.81 -9.48
C HIS A 16 -18.02 -4.21 -8.89
N GLY A 17 -18.66 -5.14 -9.61
CA GLY A 17 -18.91 -6.51 -9.15
C GLY A 17 -19.89 -6.59 -7.97
N LEU A 18 -20.83 -5.65 -7.90
CA LEU A 18 -21.86 -5.58 -6.84
C LEU A 18 -23.20 -6.21 -7.26
N ASP A 19 -23.31 -6.63 -8.52
CA ASP A 19 -24.47 -7.34 -9.06
C ASP A 19 -24.36 -8.86 -8.86
N VAL A 20 -23.18 -9.42 -9.14
CA VAL A 20 -22.88 -10.85 -9.04
C VAL A 20 -21.53 -11.00 -8.37
N ARG A 21 -21.49 -11.76 -7.27
CA ARG A 21 -20.25 -12.07 -6.57
C ARG A 21 -19.42 -13.06 -7.39
N ARG A 22 -18.10 -12.89 -7.35
CA ARG A 22 -17.10 -13.71 -8.03
C ARG A 22 -16.57 -14.80 -7.10
N PRO A 23 -16.05 -15.93 -7.62
CA PRO A 23 -15.43 -16.95 -6.78
C PRO A 23 -14.15 -16.42 -6.11
N ALA A 24 -13.78 -17.00 -4.97
CA ALA A 24 -12.58 -16.62 -4.20
C ALA A 24 -11.29 -16.53 -5.01
N GLY A 25 -11.11 -17.41 -6.01
CA GLY A 25 -9.94 -17.41 -6.90
C GLY A 25 -9.79 -16.13 -7.75
N GLU A 26 -10.86 -15.37 -7.95
CA GLU A 26 -10.86 -14.11 -8.70
C GLU A 26 -10.63 -12.87 -7.81
N ALA A 27 -10.32 -13.06 -6.52
CA ALA A 27 -10.18 -11.96 -5.57
C ALA A 27 -9.18 -10.87 -6.02
N LEU A 28 -8.02 -11.26 -6.55
CA LEU A 28 -7.02 -10.31 -7.05
C LEU A 28 -7.49 -9.53 -8.27
N GLU A 29 -8.25 -10.17 -9.16
CA GLU A 29 -8.88 -9.51 -10.31
C GLU A 29 -9.90 -8.47 -9.83
N VAL A 30 -10.69 -8.80 -8.80
CA VAL A 30 -11.62 -7.83 -8.19
C VAL A 30 -10.85 -6.62 -7.63
N VAL A 31 -9.73 -6.83 -6.94
CA VAL A 31 -8.89 -5.73 -6.43
C VAL A 31 -8.38 -4.85 -7.57
N SER A 32 -7.81 -5.45 -8.62
CA SER A 32 -7.38 -4.74 -9.85
C SER A 32 -8.52 -3.93 -10.46
N ARG A 33 -9.68 -4.57 -10.64
CA ARG A 33 -10.87 -3.99 -11.28
C ARG A 33 -11.44 -2.79 -10.52
N LEU A 34 -11.24 -2.74 -9.21
CA LEU A 34 -11.62 -1.63 -8.33
C LEU A 34 -10.56 -0.53 -8.23
N CYS A 35 -9.42 -0.68 -8.90
CA CYS A 35 -8.27 0.19 -8.77
C CYS A 35 -7.63 0.14 -7.38
N GLY A 36 -7.73 -1.00 -6.69
CA GLY A 36 -7.25 -1.17 -5.32
C GLY A 36 -8.33 -1.02 -4.25
N LEU A 37 -8.00 -1.48 -3.04
CA LEU A 37 -8.88 -1.39 -1.86
C LEU A 37 -8.34 -0.36 -0.89
N HIS A 38 -9.22 0.47 -0.33
CA HIS A 38 -8.80 1.38 0.74
C HIS A 38 -8.42 0.60 1.99
N ALA A 39 -7.24 0.87 2.55
CA ALA A 39 -6.58 0.02 3.55
C ALA A 39 -6.05 0.78 4.77
N GLN A 40 -6.61 1.96 5.05
CA GLN A 40 -6.37 2.67 6.31
C GLN A 40 -6.77 1.81 7.52
N LEU A 41 -7.85 1.03 7.36
CA LEU A 41 -8.29 -0.01 8.28
C LEU A 41 -8.44 -1.33 7.51
N MET A 42 -7.71 -2.38 7.91
CA MET A 42 -7.64 -3.64 7.16
C MET A 42 -8.99 -4.37 7.10
N SER A 43 -9.81 -4.29 8.14
CA SER A 43 -11.16 -4.87 8.14
C SER A 43 -12.07 -4.25 7.07
N SER A 44 -11.88 -2.96 6.75
CA SER A 44 -12.61 -2.29 5.67
C SER A 44 -12.24 -2.85 4.29
N ALA A 45 -10.96 -3.15 4.07
CA ALA A 45 -10.51 -3.81 2.85
C ALA A 45 -11.12 -5.22 2.73
N GLY A 46 -11.08 -6.00 3.81
CA GLY A 46 -11.72 -7.32 3.86
C GLY A 46 -13.22 -7.27 3.60
N ALA A 47 -13.94 -6.32 4.20
CA ALA A 47 -15.38 -6.13 3.97
C ALA A 47 -15.68 -5.74 2.51
N THR A 48 -14.86 -4.87 1.91
CA THR A 48 -15.00 -4.46 0.51
C THR A 48 -14.89 -5.65 -0.44
N LEU A 49 -13.97 -6.57 -0.16
CA LEU A 49 -13.74 -7.77 -0.97
C LEU A 49 -14.87 -8.79 -0.77
N ARG A 50 -15.28 -9.07 0.48
CA ARG A 50 -16.41 -9.97 0.81
C ARG A 50 -17.75 -9.53 0.20
N ALA A 51 -17.93 -8.23 -0.04
CA ALA A 51 -19.13 -7.74 -0.74
C ALA A 51 -19.20 -8.20 -2.21
N ARG A 52 -18.07 -8.59 -2.81
CA ARG A 52 -17.91 -8.87 -4.25
C ARG A 52 -17.42 -10.27 -4.54
N VAL A 53 -16.92 -10.97 -3.53
CA VAL A 53 -16.32 -12.29 -3.66
C VAL A 53 -17.04 -13.23 -2.71
N ASP A 54 -17.42 -14.39 -3.22
CA ASP A 54 -18.01 -15.48 -2.47
C ASP A 54 -16.96 -16.52 -2.07
N GLY A 55 -17.15 -17.15 -0.92
CA GLY A 55 -16.22 -18.15 -0.37
C GLY A 55 -14.83 -17.61 -0.01
N LEU A 56 -14.68 -16.30 0.23
CA LEU A 56 -13.40 -15.70 0.61
C LEU A 56 -12.99 -16.13 2.03
N PRO A 57 -11.83 -16.79 2.23
CA PRO A 57 -11.32 -17.13 3.55
C PRO A 57 -11.08 -15.89 4.42
N ASP A 58 -11.16 -16.05 5.74
CA ASP A 58 -11.05 -14.92 6.67
C ASP A 58 -9.67 -14.25 6.68
N ASP A 59 -8.63 -15.04 6.42
CA ASP A 59 -7.23 -14.64 6.36
C ASP A 59 -6.76 -14.32 4.93
N ALA A 60 -7.63 -14.42 3.91
CA ALA A 60 -7.24 -14.32 2.50
C ALA A 60 -6.46 -13.03 2.17
N VAL A 61 -6.85 -11.90 2.77
CA VAL A 61 -6.16 -10.61 2.57
C VAL A 61 -4.78 -10.61 3.22
N GLU A 62 -4.65 -11.18 4.42
CA GLU A 62 -3.38 -11.25 5.14
C GLU A 62 -2.42 -12.25 4.45
N GLN A 63 -2.94 -13.39 4.00
CA GLN A 63 -2.21 -14.38 3.21
C GLN A 63 -1.67 -13.76 1.91
N ALA A 64 -2.53 -13.07 1.14
CA ALA A 64 -2.14 -12.42 -0.10
C ALA A 64 -1.11 -11.28 0.11
N LEU A 65 -1.15 -10.60 1.26
CA LEU A 65 -0.25 -9.49 1.58
C LEU A 65 1.11 -9.97 2.11
N TRP A 66 1.12 -10.88 3.08
CA TRP A 66 2.33 -11.24 3.83
C TRP A 66 3.01 -12.49 3.31
N THR A 67 2.24 -13.49 2.90
CA THR A 67 2.75 -14.79 2.46
C THR A 67 2.99 -14.79 0.96
N ASP A 68 1.93 -14.61 0.17
CA ASP A 68 1.99 -14.77 -1.29
C ASP A 68 2.60 -13.54 -1.97
N ARG A 69 2.60 -12.39 -1.28
CA ARG A 69 3.04 -11.09 -1.80
C ARG A 69 2.33 -10.68 -3.10
N ALA A 70 1.14 -11.20 -3.31
CA ALA A 70 0.28 -10.85 -4.44
C ALA A 70 -0.33 -9.45 -4.28
N LEU A 71 -0.43 -8.95 -3.04
CA LEU A 71 -0.86 -7.59 -2.73
C LEU A 71 0.29 -6.78 -2.12
N VAL A 72 0.28 -5.48 -2.39
CA VAL A 72 1.11 -4.47 -1.73
C VAL A 72 0.23 -3.48 -1.00
N LYS A 73 0.59 -3.15 0.24
CA LYS A 73 0.01 -2.03 0.99
C LYS A 73 0.90 -0.80 0.87
N THR A 74 0.40 0.26 0.25
CA THR A 74 1.16 1.49 0.00
C THR A 74 0.27 2.73 0.01
N TRP A 75 0.90 3.90 0.09
CA TRP A 75 0.26 5.19 -0.21
C TRP A 75 0.00 5.27 -1.72
N SER A 76 -1.21 5.66 -2.11
CA SER A 76 -1.59 5.80 -3.51
C SER A 76 -2.64 6.92 -3.66
N MET A 77 -3.71 6.69 -4.41
CA MET A 77 -4.75 7.67 -4.75
C MET A 77 -5.14 8.55 -3.55
N ARG A 78 -5.10 9.87 -3.75
CA ARG A 78 -5.43 10.90 -2.73
C ARG A 78 -4.58 10.83 -1.46
N GLY A 79 -3.41 10.18 -1.50
CA GLY A 79 -2.49 10.12 -0.37
C GLY A 79 -3.01 9.27 0.79
N THR A 80 -3.82 8.25 0.53
CA THR A 80 -4.25 7.28 1.55
C THR A 80 -3.70 5.88 1.27
N LEU A 81 -3.74 5.02 2.30
CA LEU A 81 -3.27 3.64 2.19
C LEU A 81 -4.23 2.80 1.34
N HIS A 82 -3.68 2.06 0.39
CA HIS A 82 -4.40 1.13 -0.47
C HIS A 82 -3.71 -0.23 -0.54
N LEU A 83 -4.50 -1.28 -0.73
CA LEU A 83 -4.04 -2.58 -1.22
C LEU A 83 -4.16 -2.60 -2.74
N LEU A 84 -3.04 -2.90 -3.40
CA LEU A 84 -2.94 -2.97 -4.86
C LEU A 84 -2.34 -4.31 -5.27
N PRO A 85 -2.71 -4.88 -6.43
CA PRO A 85 -2.02 -6.04 -6.97
C PRO A 85 -0.54 -5.70 -7.16
N ALA A 86 0.36 -6.56 -6.67
CA ALA A 86 1.80 -6.30 -6.70
C ALA A 86 2.31 -6.11 -8.15
N ALA A 87 1.73 -6.83 -9.11
CA ALA A 87 2.04 -6.70 -10.54
C ALA A 87 1.71 -5.30 -11.12
N GLU A 88 0.74 -4.60 -10.53
CA GLU A 88 0.31 -3.27 -10.99
C GLU A 88 0.98 -2.13 -10.22
N TYR A 89 1.74 -2.43 -9.17
CA TYR A 89 2.35 -1.42 -8.31
C TYR A 89 3.14 -0.35 -9.10
N PRO A 90 3.97 -0.68 -10.12
CA PRO A 90 4.68 0.34 -10.90
C PRO A 90 3.75 1.35 -11.59
N LEU A 91 2.60 0.91 -12.10
CA LEU A 91 1.61 1.77 -12.75
C LEU A 91 1.03 2.78 -11.74
N TRP A 92 0.64 2.29 -10.57
CA TRP A 92 0.08 3.12 -9.51
C TRP A 92 1.10 4.13 -8.98
N GLN A 93 2.35 3.73 -8.82
CA GLN A 93 3.43 4.63 -8.40
C GLN A 93 3.76 5.68 -9.46
N ALA A 94 3.72 5.35 -10.75
CA ALA A 94 3.91 6.32 -11.82
C ALA A 94 2.83 7.41 -11.78
N GLY A 95 1.56 7.02 -11.62
CA GLY A 95 0.46 7.96 -11.43
C GLY A 95 0.61 8.79 -10.15
N PHE A 96 0.92 8.14 -9.03
CA PHE A 96 1.10 8.83 -7.75
C PHE A 96 2.27 9.83 -7.76
N ALA A 97 3.36 9.52 -8.46
CA ALA A 97 4.54 10.38 -8.58
C ALA A 97 4.29 11.70 -9.34
N THR A 98 3.16 11.83 -10.03
CA THR A 98 2.71 13.10 -10.63
C THR A 98 2.29 14.13 -9.56
N TYR A 99 1.89 13.67 -8.37
CA TYR A 99 1.51 14.53 -7.27
C TYR A 99 2.75 15.01 -6.52
N ARG A 100 3.26 16.17 -6.92
CA ARG A 100 4.48 16.79 -6.36
C ARG A 100 4.42 16.97 -4.83
N HIS A 101 3.23 17.12 -4.24
CA HIS A 101 3.05 17.26 -2.80
C HIS A 101 3.42 15.99 -2.00
N TYR A 102 3.21 14.80 -2.58
CA TYR A 102 3.53 13.53 -1.92
C TYR A 102 4.91 12.99 -2.27
N ARG A 103 5.62 13.62 -3.21
CA ARG A 103 7.03 13.32 -3.41
C ARG A 103 7.78 13.82 -2.19
N PRO A 104 8.66 13.01 -1.58
CA PRO A 104 9.65 13.53 -0.67
C PRO A 104 10.35 14.68 -1.40
N THR A 105 10.38 15.86 -0.78
CA THR A 105 11.30 16.92 -1.21
C THR A 105 12.69 16.31 -1.06
N GLY A 106 13.23 15.80 -2.16
CA GLY A 106 14.57 15.21 -2.16
C GLY A 106 15.56 16.22 -1.59
N CYS A 107 16.61 15.69 -0.95
CA CYS A 107 17.81 16.46 -0.67
C CYS A 107 18.27 17.09 -1.99
N GLY A 108 18.17 18.42 -2.10
CA GLY A 108 18.40 19.15 -3.35
C GLY A 108 17.40 20.27 -3.66
N ARG A 109 16.25 20.36 -2.97
CA ARG A 109 15.41 21.57 -2.96
C ARG A 109 15.10 21.93 -1.51
N GLY A 110 15.57 23.10 -1.11
CA GLY A 110 15.83 23.49 0.27
C GLY A 110 14.65 23.39 1.24
N THR A 111 15.04 23.14 2.49
CA THR A 111 14.30 23.30 3.76
C THR A 111 13.42 22.13 4.20
N SER A 112 14.12 21.08 4.63
CA SER A 112 13.84 20.41 5.90
C SER A 112 13.57 21.43 7.02
N LYS A 113 12.34 21.55 7.52
CA LYS A 113 12.04 22.27 8.77
C LYS A 113 12.44 21.48 10.04
N VAL A 114 13.07 20.32 9.91
CA VAL A 114 13.40 19.44 11.06
C VAL A 114 14.89 19.44 11.46
N CYS A 115 15.80 20.05 10.69
CA CYS A 115 17.22 20.19 11.09
C CYS A 115 17.60 21.59 11.62
N ALA A 116 16.70 22.58 11.61
CA ALA A 116 16.99 23.94 12.05
C ALA A 116 16.85 24.16 13.57
N ARG A 117 17.33 23.23 14.41
CA ARG A 117 17.39 23.47 15.87
C ARG A 117 18.73 23.17 16.55
N ARG A 118 19.78 22.84 15.79
CA ARG A 118 21.16 22.90 16.32
C ARG A 118 22.08 23.51 15.26
N ASN A 119 22.39 24.79 15.44
CA ASN A 119 23.34 25.57 14.65
C ASN A 119 24.76 24.97 14.71
N ARG A 120 25.03 23.87 13.99
CA ARG A 120 26.39 23.29 13.99
C ARG A 120 26.81 22.50 12.75
N CYS A 121 26.13 22.62 11.61
CA CYS A 121 26.59 22.02 10.35
C CYS A 121 26.36 23.00 9.19
N GLY A 122 27.42 23.28 8.42
CA GLY A 122 27.32 24.10 7.22
C GLY A 122 26.72 23.31 6.06
N PRO A 123 26.30 23.97 4.97
CA PRO A 123 25.66 23.32 3.82
C PRO A 123 26.53 22.27 3.10
N ARG A 124 27.82 22.17 3.43
CA ARG A 124 28.76 21.19 2.87
C ARG A 124 28.87 19.90 3.70
N ASP A 125 28.28 19.85 4.90
CA ASP A 125 28.47 18.74 5.85
C ASP A 125 27.32 17.70 5.82
N CYS A 126 26.26 17.95 5.05
CA CYS A 126 25.05 17.10 5.03
C CYS A 126 25.05 16.00 3.96
N CYS A 127 26.12 15.85 3.20
CA CYS A 127 26.24 14.80 2.18
C CYS A 127 27.37 13.85 2.61
N PRO A 128 27.11 12.55 2.88
CA PRO A 128 28.20 11.62 3.15
C PRO A 128 29.06 11.50 1.89
N ARG A 129 30.28 12.03 1.97
CA ARG A 129 31.32 11.90 0.96
C ARG A 129 31.75 10.42 0.91
N SER A 130 31.31 9.68 -0.10
CA SER A 130 31.87 8.34 -0.37
C SER A 130 33.27 8.50 -0.95
N THR A 131 34.29 8.50 -0.08
CA THR A 131 35.66 8.21 -0.48
C THR A 131 36.07 6.90 0.17
N SER A 132 36.08 5.82 -0.60
CA SER A 132 37.10 4.77 -0.41
C SER A 132 37.33 3.97 -1.70
N THR A 133 38.60 3.92 -2.02
CA THR A 133 39.33 3.14 -3.00
C THR A 133 39.11 1.63 -2.82
N SER A 134 38.98 0.91 -3.94
CA SER A 134 39.53 -0.43 -4.21
C SER A 134 39.63 -1.44 -3.04
N SER A 135 38.69 -2.39 -2.95
CA SER A 135 38.99 -3.83 -2.88
C SER A 135 37.74 -4.66 -3.19
N ARG A 136 37.92 -5.74 -3.96
CA ARG A 136 36.86 -6.68 -4.35
C ARG A 136 36.33 -7.41 -3.13
N GLN A 137 35.04 -7.29 -2.85
CA GLN A 137 34.23 -8.34 -2.22
C GLN A 137 32.83 -8.30 -2.87
N HIS A 138 32.32 -9.47 -3.26
CA HIS A 138 31.00 -9.63 -3.86
C HIS A 138 29.92 -9.06 -2.93
N ALA A 139 29.33 -7.93 -3.28
CA ALA A 139 28.19 -7.37 -2.57
C ALA A 139 26.90 -7.95 -3.16
N THR A 140 26.23 -8.79 -2.37
CA THR A 140 24.81 -9.14 -2.55
C THR A 140 23.95 -7.88 -2.66
N PRO A 141 22.92 -7.85 -3.54
CA PRO A 141 22.02 -6.70 -3.65
C PRO A 141 21.30 -6.44 -2.32
N PRO A 142 21.01 -5.18 -1.96
CA PRO A 142 20.42 -4.83 -0.69
C PRO A 142 19.02 -5.45 -0.55
N THR A 143 18.84 -6.24 0.50
CA THR A 143 17.55 -6.77 0.93
C THR A 143 16.63 -5.59 1.26
N PHE A 144 15.53 -5.47 0.53
CA PHE A 144 14.48 -4.50 0.77
C PHE A 144 13.81 -4.83 2.11
N SER A 145 14.13 -4.07 3.16
CA SER A 145 13.56 -4.28 4.49
C SER A 145 12.07 -3.93 4.48
N MET A 146 11.28 -4.97 4.69
CA MET A 146 9.83 -4.98 4.85
C MET A 146 9.41 -4.01 5.97
N VAL A 147 8.29 -3.33 5.75
CA VAL A 147 7.54 -2.60 6.77
C VAL A 147 7.55 -3.40 8.08
N GLY A 148 8.17 -2.83 9.12
CA GLY A 148 8.26 -3.48 10.42
C GLY A 148 6.88 -3.88 10.93
N ARG A 149 6.79 -5.06 11.55
CA ARG A 149 5.59 -5.52 12.25
C ARG A 149 5.10 -4.38 13.17
N PRO A 150 3.85 -3.91 13.05
CA PRO A 150 3.28 -3.12 14.13
C PRO A 150 3.24 -4.02 15.37
N LYS A 151 3.79 -3.54 16.50
CA LYS A 151 3.73 -4.22 17.79
C LYS A 151 2.28 -4.30 18.25
N TRP A 152 1.53 -5.28 17.75
CA TRP A 152 0.30 -5.73 18.38
C TRP A 152 0.67 -6.90 19.28
N CYS A 153 0.51 -6.66 20.58
CA CYS A 153 0.61 -7.55 21.72
C CYS A 153 0.62 -9.05 21.33
N THR A 154 1.80 -9.69 21.40
CA THR A 154 1.96 -11.13 21.16
C THR A 154 2.08 -11.94 22.45
N ASP A 155 1.99 -11.31 23.62
CA ASP A 155 2.06 -12.02 24.90
C ASP A 155 0.66 -12.36 25.41
N ARG A 156 0.42 -13.64 25.70
CA ARG A 156 -0.87 -14.17 26.19
C ARG A 156 -1.21 -13.71 27.62
N ARG A 157 -0.36 -12.91 28.27
CA ARG A 157 -0.54 -12.48 29.67
C ARG A 157 -1.27 -11.15 29.85
N ASP A 158 -1.48 -10.37 28.80
CA ASP A 158 -1.94 -8.98 28.94
C ASP A 158 -3.46 -8.78 28.84
N GLY A 159 -4.27 -9.80 29.12
CA GLY A 159 -5.71 -9.60 29.38
C GLY A 159 -6.49 -8.89 28.28
N CYS A 160 -6.13 -9.07 27.01
CA CYS A 160 -6.82 -8.42 25.90
C CYS A 160 -8.23 -9.03 25.70
N PRO A 161 -9.29 -8.21 25.57
CA PRO A 161 -10.65 -8.72 25.40
C PRO A 161 -10.77 -9.51 24.09
N ARG A 162 -11.33 -10.71 24.17
CA ARG A 162 -11.76 -11.47 22.99
C ARG A 162 -12.89 -10.68 22.32
N TYR A 163 -12.62 -10.09 21.17
CA TYR A 163 -13.69 -9.77 20.24
C TYR A 163 -14.04 -11.04 19.46
N SER A 164 -15.10 -11.71 19.90
CA SER A 164 -15.80 -12.70 19.10
C SER A 164 -16.61 -11.97 18.02
N TRP A 165 -16.39 -12.34 16.76
CA TRP A 165 -17.32 -12.11 15.67
C TRP A 165 -17.80 -13.46 15.17
#